data_AF-A0A9P5ZFI9-F1
#
_entry.id   AF-A0A9P5ZFI9-F1
#
_cell.length_a   1.000
_cell.length_b   1.000
_cell.length_c   1.000
_cell.angle_alpha   90.00
_cell.angle_beta   90.00
_cell.angle_gamma   90.00
#
_symmetry.space_group_name_H-M   'P 1'
#
loop_
_entity.id
_entity.type
_entity.pdbx_description
1 polymer ?
#
loop_
_entity_poly.entity_id
_entity_poly.type
_entity_poly.pdbx_seq_one_letter_code
_entity_poly.pdbx_strand_id
1 'polypeptide(L)'
;MDKVINRWAGGTSYGPVLSQTDLYLLNTELELNPLLKGEVPDALMQFHLVTGFPTNSRTQDNGVHGRDQPATLPRVSQLIIISKYSPWCTIVKKDTGVTIGDICSIIYRDYNENDITDVEFNSLNPRGQEQLRRSSAVNTGNREPQNPNSPWGYYTPHQAPERLRRLDWLRERVYLEGISRDDNYARARLGFRAPNVFIMDLTS
;
A
#
# COMPACT_ATOMS: atom_id res chain seq x y z
N MET A 1 -14.04 28.02 24.53
CA MET A 1 -12.92 27.08 24.31
C MET A 1 -12.91 26.78 22.82
N ASP A 2 -12.02 27.42 22.08
CA ASP A 2 -11.86 27.14 20.65
C ASP A 2 -11.41 25.69 20.50
N LYS A 3 -12.28 24.89 19.89
CA LYS A 3 -11.98 23.50 19.56
C LYS A 3 -10.88 23.55 18.50
N VAL A 4 -9.62 23.37 18.89
CA VAL A 4 -8.50 23.30 17.93
C VAL A 4 -8.78 22.11 17.03
N ILE A 5 -9.29 22.39 15.83
CA ILE A 5 -9.60 21.36 14.84
C ILE A 5 -8.26 20.77 14.39
N ASN A 6 -8.11 19.45 14.51
CA ASN A 6 -6.94 18.76 13.98
C ASN A 6 -6.83 19.06 12.47
N ARG A 7 -5.67 19.54 12.02
CA ARG A 7 -5.42 19.86 10.61
C ARG A 7 -5.54 18.65 9.68
N TRP A 8 -5.43 17.44 10.23
CA TRP A 8 -5.64 16.16 9.54
C TRP A 8 -7.04 15.59 9.72
N ALA A 9 -7.98 16.30 10.34
CA ALA A 9 -9.33 15.75 10.47
C ALA A 9 -9.93 15.55 9.06
N GLY A 10 -10.74 14.51 8.91
CA GLY A 10 -11.47 14.28 7.68
C GLY A 10 -12.50 15.39 7.42
N GLY A 11 -12.86 15.60 6.16
CA GLY A 11 -13.94 16.51 5.78
C GLY A 11 -13.63 17.34 4.54
N THR A 12 -14.66 18.00 4.01
CA THR A 12 -14.56 18.86 2.81
C THR A 12 -14.05 20.26 3.12
N SER A 13 -14.09 20.68 4.40
CA SER A 13 -13.81 22.04 4.87
C SER A 13 -12.35 22.51 4.76
N TYR A 14 -11.45 21.64 4.34
CA TYR A 14 -10.03 21.97 4.16
C TYR A 14 -9.81 22.61 2.78
N GLY A 15 -8.66 23.26 2.56
CA GLY A 15 -8.34 23.98 1.32
C GLY A 15 -8.48 23.16 0.01
N PRO A 16 -8.21 23.78 -1.14
CA PRO A 16 -8.40 23.16 -2.45
C PRO A 16 -7.63 21.84 -2.58
N VAL A 17 -8.16 20.93 -3.39
CA VAL A 17 -7.47 19.69 -3.77
C VAL A 17 -6.63 19.99 -5.00
N LEU A 18 -5.31 19.87 -4.88
CA LEU A 18 -4.37 20.17 -5.94
C LEU A 18 -4.30 19.01 -6.94
N SER A 19 -4.41 19.33 -8.22
CA SER A 19 -4.13 18.39 -9.32
C SER A 19 -2.62 18.24 -9.53
N GLN A 20 -2.21 17.24 -10.33
CA GLN A 20 -0.81 17.09 -10.72
C GLN A 20 -0.27 18.33 -11.44
N THR A 21 -1.10 18.97 -12.26
CA THR A 21 -0.73 20.22 -12.96
C THR A 21 -0.52 21.35 -11.95
N ASP A 22 -1.38 21.47 -10.94
CA ASP A 22 -1.24 22.50 -9.90
C ASP A 22 0.05 22.30 -9.10
N LEU A 23 0.38 21.06 -8.73
CA LEU A 23 1.63 20.75 -8.02
C LEU A 23 2.86 21.13 -8.85
N TYR A 24 2.81 20.92 -10.17
CA TYR A 24 3.89 21.29 -11.07
C TYR A 24 4.04 22.80 -11.20
N LEU A 25 2.93 23.53 -11.37
CA LEU A 25 2.95 24.99 -11.54
C LEU A 25 3.29 25.74 -10.26
N LEU A 26 2.77 25.28 -9.12
CA LEU A 26 2.94 25.93 -7.82
C LEU A 26 4.21 25.49 -7.09
N ASN A 27 4.91 24.45 -7.60
CA ASN A 27 6.10 23.86 -6.98
C ASN A 27 5.91 23.61 -5.46
N THR A 28 4.73 23.09 -5.10
CA THR A 28 4.32 22.93 -3.70
C THR A 28 4.92 21.68 -3.08
N GLU A 29 5.45 21.80 -1.87
CA GLU A 29 5.87 20.66 -1.07
C GLU A 29 4.68 20.03 -0.35
N LEU A 30 4.55 18.71 -0.47
CA LEU A 30 3.53 17.95 0.23
C LEU A 30 4.07 17.47 1.58
N GLU A 31 3.37 17.87 2.64
CA GLU A 31 3.54 17.27 3.96
C GLU A 31 2.72 15.98 4.01
N LEU A 32 3.38 14.87 4.34
CA LEU A 32 2.73 13.58 4.48
C LEU A 32 2.11 13.42 5.88
N ASN A 33 0.94 12.77 5.96
CA ASN A 33 0.27 12.49 7.23
C ASN A 33 1.20 11.69 8.18
N PRO A 34 1.36 12.11 9.46
CA PRO A 34 2.21 11.41 10.43
C PRO A 34 1.86 9.92 10.61
N LEU A 35 0.59 9.53 10.45
CA LEU A 35 0.18 8.12 10.48
C LEU A 35 0.82 7.33 9.33
N LEU A 36 0.87 7.92 8.13
CA LEU A 36 1.51 7.31 6.96
C LEU A 36 3.03 7.27 7.09
N LYS A 37 3.65 8.11 7.92
CA LYS A 37 5.09 8.07 8.17
C LYS A 37 5.51 7.05 9.23
N GLY A 38 4.55 6.48 9.97
CA GLY A 38 4.86 5.66 11.15
C GLY A 38 5.44 6.46 12.33
N GLU A 39 5.28 7.79 12.33
CA GLU A 39 5.84 8.68 13.36
C GLU A 39 4.96 8.79 14.63
N VAL A 40 3.77 8.16 14.64
CA VAL A 40 2.82 8.24 15.75
C VAL A 40 3.01 7.05 16.70
N PRO A 41 3.49 7.27 17.95
CA PRO A 41 3.84 6.17 18.87
C PRO A 41 2.66 5.26 19.26
N ASP A 42 1.46 5.85 19.38
CA ASP A 42 0.26 5.14 19.84
C ASP A 42 -0.59 4.56 18.69
N ALA A 43 -0.20 4.81 17.44
CA ALA A 43 -0.94 4.37 16.25
C ALA A 43 0.03 4.01 15.12
N LEU A 44 0.68 2.86 15.23
CA LEU A 44 1.50 2.33 14.14
C LEU A 44 0.60 1.97 12.97
N MET A 45 0.89 2.53 11.80
CA MET A 45 0.31 2.09 10.54
C MET A 45 0.97 0.78 10.15
N GLN A 46 0.47 -0.35 10.66
CA GLN A 46 0.92 -1.66 10.19
C GLN A 46 -0.26 -2.34 9.51
N PHE A 47 -0.24 -2.36 8.18
CA PHE A 47 -1.31 -2.87 7.33
C PHE A 47 -0.83 -4.10 6.56
N HIS A 48 -1.51 -5.24 6.75
CA HIS A 48 -1.09 -6.50 6.16
C HIS A 48 -1.66 -6.66 4.75
N LEU A 49 -0.80 -6.68 3.74
CA LEU A 49 -1.18 -6.70 2.33
C LEU A 49 -1.80 -8.03 1.87
N VAL A 50 -1.58 -9.14 2.58
CA VAL A 50 -2.22 -10.43 2.23
C VAL A 50 -3.68 -10.44 2.66
N THR A 51 -3.97 -10.01 3.89
CA THR A 51 -5.30 -10.11 4.50
C THR A 51 -6.13 -8.84 4.34
N GLY A 52 -5.49 -7.69 4.09
CA GLY A 52 -6.16 -6.40 3.96
C GLY A 52 -6.59 -5.78 5.29
N PHE A 53 -6.04 -6.26 6.41
CA PHE A 53 -6.38 -5.76 7.75
C PHE A 53 -5.18 -5.10 8.43
N PRO A 54 -5.41 -4.05 9.25
CA PRO A 54 -4.38 -3.53 10.15
C PRO A 54 -4.11 -4.51 11.29
N THR A 55 -2.86 -4.59 11.76
CA THR A 55 -2.46 -5.47 12.88
C THR A 55 -2.78 -4.85 14.24
N ASN A 56 -2.97 -3.53 14.31
CA ASN A 56 -3.29 -2.79 15.53
C ASN A 56 -4.78 -2.88 15.91
N SER A 57 -5.32 -4.08 16.01
CA SER A 57 -6.69 -4.33 16.49
C SER A 57 -6.75 -4.39 18.03
N ARG A 58 -6.13 -3.43 18.73
CA ARG A 58 -6.37 -3.26 20.19
C ARG A 58 -7.77 -2.73 20.49
N THR A 59 -8.42 -2.14 19.49
CA THR A 59 -9.82 -1.73 19.52
C THR A 59 -10.61 -2.63 18.58
N GLN A 60 -11.84 -2.95 18.94
CA GLN A 60 -12.75 -3.84 18.19
C GLN A 60 -13.12 -3.33 16.78
N ASP A 61 -12.56 -2.19 16.37
CA ASP A 61 -12.78 -1.59 15.07
C ASP A 61 -11.68 -2.09 14.12
N ASN A 62 -12.01 -3.05 13.26
CA ASN A 62 -11.07 -3.68 12.30
C ASN A 62 -10.62 -2.73 11.17
N GLY A 63 -10.82 -1.42 11.33
CA GLY A 63 -10.53 -0.39 10.35
C GLY A 63 -9.13 0.21 10.48
N VAL A 64 -8.58 0.66 9.35
CA VAL A 64 -7.34 1.45 9.32
C VAL A 64 -7.53 2.73 10.15
N HIS A 65 -6.66 2.93 11.15
CA HIS A 65 -6.73 4.13 11.99
C HIS A 65 -6.55 5.39 11.14
N GLY A 66 -7.46 6.36 11.31
CA GLY A 66 -7.42 7.60 10.53
C GLY A 66 -7.73 7.43 9.04
N ARG A 67 -8.45 6.37 8.62
CA ARG A 67 -8.79 6.10 7.20
C ARG A 67 -9.37 7.31 6.44
N ASP A 68 -10.13 8.16 7.12
CA ASP A 68 -10.83 9.31 6.54
C ASP A 68 -9.98 10.60 6.58
N GLN A 69 -8.79 10.55 7.18
CA GLN A 69 -7.84 11.65 7.20
C GLN A 69 -7.16 11.79 5.84
N PRO A 70 -6.84 13.02 5.40
CA PRO A 70 -6.11 13.24 4.16
C PRO A 70 -4.71 12.64 4.28
N ALA A 71 -4.22 12.08 3.17
CA ALA A 71 -2.88 11.51 3.09
C ALA A 71 -1.79 12.58 3.11
N THR A 72 -2.06 13.75 2.53
CA THR A 72 -1.12 14.87 2.45
C THR A 72 -1.79 16.20 2.76
N LEU A 73 -0.97 17.17 3.17
CA LEU A 73 -1.30 18.59 3.21
C LEU A 73 -0.29 19.37 2.34
N PRO A 74 -0.74 20.19 1.37
CA PRO A 74 -2.10 20.30 0.87
C PRO A 74 -2.67 18.98 0.33
N ARG A 75 -4.00 18.90 0.22
CA ARG A 75 -4.67 17.72 -0.33
C ARG A 75 -4.40 17.63 -1.82
N VAL A 76 -4.27 16.40 -2.33
CA VAL A 76 -4.00 16.16 -3.74
C VAL A 76 -4.97 15.15 -4.32
N SER A 77 -5.27 15.30 -5.61
CA SER A 77 -6.17 14.37 -6.30
C SER A 77 -5.49 13.07 -6.73
N GLN A 78 -4.15 13.05 -6.75
CA GLN A 78 -3.37 11.89 -7.20
C GLN A 78 -2.07 11.75 -6.43
N LEU A 79 -1.82 10.53 -5.92
CA LEU A 79 -0.54 10.07 -5.40
C LEU A 79 0.00 8.91 -6.25
N ILE A 80 1.32 8.85 -6.40
CA ILE A 80 2.02 7.75 -7.05
C ILE A 80 2.87 7.06 -5.98
N ILE A 81 2.62 5.79 -5.74
CA ILE A 81 3.30 5.01 -4.73
C ILE A 81 4.17 3.98 -5.44
N ILE A 82 5.46 3.99 -5.14
CA ILE A 82 6.45 3.04 -5.68
C ILE A 82 7.06 2.24 -4.54
N SER A 83 7.71 1.12 -4.82
CA SER A 83 8.32 0.27 -3.80
C SER A 83 9.73 -0.15 -4.19
N LYS A 84 10.66 -0.21 -3.25
CA LYS A 84 12.01 -0.74 -3.51
C LYS A 84 12.01 -2.23 -3.89
N TYR A 85 10.92 -2.95 -3.62
CA TYR A 85 10.86 -4.42 -3.71
C TYR A 85 10.09 -4.94 -4.92
N SER A 86 9.37 -4.10 -5.65
CA SER A 86 8.60 -4.50 -6.82
C SER A 86 8.76 -3.46 -7.93
N PRO A 87 8.52 -3.77 -9.22
CA PRO A 87 8.71 -2.85 -10.34
C PRO A 87 7.52 -1.92 -10.60
N TRP A 88 6.35 -2.20 -10.02
CA TRP A 88 5.11 -1.48 -10.32
C TRP A 88 5.03 -0.09 -9.67
N CYS A 89 4.13 0.73 -10.21
CA CYS A 89 3.73 2.01 -9.64
C CYS A 89 2.23 1.96 -9.35
N THR A 90 1.85 2.09 -8.09
CA THR A 90 0.45 2.12 -7.67
C THR A 90 -0.03 3.57 -7.71
N ILE A 91 -0.99 3.88 -8.60
CA ILE A 91 -1.53 5.23 -8.74
C ILE A 91 -2.85 5.33 -7.97
N VAL A 92 -2.88 6.19 -6.96
CA VAL A 92 -4.04 6.45 -6.12
C VAL A 92 -4.69 7.74 -6.56
N LYS A 93 -5.96 7.71 -6.99
CA LYS A 93 -6.70 8.89 -7.47
C LYS A 93 -8.00 9.09 -6.70
N LYS A 94 -8.30 10.36 -6.35
CA LYS A 94 -9.56 10.79 -5.76
C LYS A 94 -9.74 12.30 -5.88
N ASP A 95 -10.75 12.73 -6.61
CA ASP A 95 -10.99 14.16 -6.88
C ASP A 95 -11.26 14.98 -5.62
N THR A 96 -11.79 14.35 -4.56
CA THR A 96 -12.03 14.99 -3.26
C THR A 96 -10.79 15.04 -2.34
N GLY A 97 -9.64 14.58 -2.84
CA GLY A 97 -8.40 14.45 -2.08
C GLY A 97 -8.19 13.02 -1.57
N VAL A 98 -6.98 12.50 -1.79
CA VAL A 98 -6.57 11.16 -1.37
C VAL A 98 -6.50 11.05 0.16
N THR A 99 -7.10 10.00 0.72
CA THR A 99 -7.06 9.67 2.15
C THR A 99 -6.15 8.47 2.44
N ILE A 100 -5.84 8.26 3.73
CA ILE A 100 -5.10 7.08 4.19
C ILE A 100 -5.81 5.79 3.77
N GLY A 101 -7.13 5.73 3.94
CA GLY A 101 -7.93 4.56 3.58
C GLY A 101 -7.87 4.25 2.08
N ASP A 102 -7.85 5.26 1.22
CA ASP A 102 -7.73 5.06 -0.23
C ASP A 102 -6.37 4.45 -0.59
N ILE A 103 -5.29 4.89 0.06
CA ILE A 103 -3.94 4.33 -0.13
C ILE A 103 -3.91 2.84 0.22
N CYS A 104 -4.33 2.48 1.42
CA CYS A 104 -4.32 1.08 1.86
C CYS A 104 -5.19 0.20 0.96
N SER A 105 -6.40 0.68 0.61
CA SER A 105 -7.35 -0.06 -0.22
C SER A 105 -6.81 -0.28 -1.64
N ILE A 106 -6.21 0.76 -2.25
CA ILE A 106 -5.71 0.67 -3.63
C ILE A 106 -4.42 -0.14 -3.70
N ILE A 107 -3.50 -0.02 -2.73
CA ILE A 107 -2.31 -0.89 -2.66
C ILE A 107 -2.77 -2.34 -2.48
N TYR A 108 -3.66 -2.61 -1.53
CA TYR A 108 -4.19 -3.96 -1.32
C TYR A 108 -4.75 -4.55 -2.62
N ARG A 109 -5.60 -3.79 -3.31
CA ARG A 109 -6.20 -4.18 -4.57
C ARG A 109 -5.16 -4.42 -5.67
N ASP A 110 -4.24 -3.48 -5.85
CA ASP A 110 -3.22 -3.52 -6.89
C ASP A 110 -2.29 -4.74 -6.76
N TYR A 111 -2.00 -5.17 -5.53
CA TYR A 111 -1.18 -6.36 -5.27
C TYR A 111 -1.96 -7.68 -5.24
N ASN A 112 -3.26 -7.67 -4.91
CA ASN A 112 -4.07 -8.89 -4.79
C ASN A 112 -4.87 -9.24 -6.04
N GLU A 113 -5.21 -8.27 -6.89
CA GLU A 113 -6.05 -8.52 -8.08
C GLU A 113 -5.23 -8.62 -9.37
N ASN A 114 -4.00 -8.09 -9.39
CA ASN A 114 -3.15 -8.15 -10.58
C ASN A 114 -2.21 -9.35 -10.56
N ASP A 115 -2.16 -10.05 -11.68
CA ASP A 115 -1.22 -11.12 -11.95
C ASP A 115 0.15 -10.58 -12.38
N ILE A 116 1.19 -11.36 -12.12
CA ILE A 116 2.54 -11.14 -12.65
C ILE A 116 2.55 -11.64 -14.10
N THR A 117 3.01 -10.80 -15.01
CA THR A 117 3.12 -11.17 -16.43
C THR A 117 4.28 -12.15 -16.65
N ASP A 118 4.21 -12.94 -17.72
CA ASP A 118 5.31 -13.86 -18.08
C ASP A 118 6.63 -13.12 -18.32
N VAL A 119 6.58 -11.91 -18.87
CA VAL A 119 7.77 -11.09 -19.10
C VAL A 119 8.42 -10.70 -17.78
N GLU A 120 7.62 -10.26 -16.80
CA GLU A 120 8.12 -9.93 -15.46
C GLU A 120 8.66 -11.16 -14.75
N PHE A 121 7.95 -12.29 -14.82
CA PHE A 121 8.40 -13.55 -14.24
C PHE A 121 9.74 -14.02 -14.82
N ASN A 122 9.87 -13.99 -16.15
CA ASN A 122 11.07 -14.40 -16.86
C ASN A 122 12.24 -13.41 -16.71
N SER A 123 11.98 -12.17 -16.28
CA SER A 123 13.02 -11.21 -15.93
C SER A 123 13.79 -11.58 -14.66
N LEU A 124 13.22 -12.43 -13.81
CA LEU A 124 13.88 -12.94 -12.61
C LEU A 124 14.85 -14.07 -12.95
N ASN A 125 15.95 -14.14 -12.19
CA ASN A 125 16.85 -15.30 -12.24
C ASN A 125 16.12 -16.58 -11.75
N PRO A 126 16.63 -17.79 -12.09
CA PRO A 126 15.96 -19.05 -11.72
C PRO A 126 15.68 -19.21 -10.21
N ARG A 127 16.59 -18.69 -9.37
CA ARG A 127 16.41 -18.67 -7.92
C ARG A 127 15.25 -17.76 -7.48
N GLY A 128 15.09 -16.60 -8.11
CA GLY A 128 14.02 -15.65 -7.85
C GLY A 128 12.66 -16.19 -8.28
N GLN A 129 12.61 -16.87 -9.43
CA GLN A 129 11.41 -17.59 -9.89
C GLN A 129 10.97 -18.66 -8.89
N GLU A 130 11.91 -19.46 -8.38
CA GLU A 130 11.61 -20.48 -7.38
C GLU A 130 11.13 -19.88 -6.05
N GLN A 131 11.78 -18.80 -5.59
CA GLN A 131 11.35 -18.08 -4.40
C GLN A 131 9.93 -17.53 -4.55
N LEU A 132 9.60 -16.98 -5.72
CA LEU A 132 8.27 -16.46 -6.03
C LEU A 132 7.19 -17.55 -5.99
N ARG A 133 7.45 -18.72 -6.57
CA ARG A 133 6.52 -19.88 -6.51
C ARG A 133 6.27 -20.33 -5.08
N ARG A 134 7.32 -20.40 -4.25
CA ARG A 134 7.20 -20.74 -2.82
C ARG A 134 6.37 -19.72 -2.05
N SER A 135 6.63 -18.43 -2.26
CA SER A 135 5.86 -17.35 -1.63
C SER A 135 4.38 -17.42 -2.02
N SER A 136 4.08 -17.72 -3.28
CA SER A 136 2.69 -17.88 -3.74
C SER A 136 1.96 -19.04 -3.06
N ALA A 137 2.64 -20.18 -2.87
CA ALA A 137 2.07 -21.31 -2.14
C ALA A 137 1.73 -20.96 -0.67
N VAL A 138 2.61 -20.21 0.01
CA VAL A 138 2.37 -19.75 1.39
C VAL A 138 1.22 -18.74 1.46
N ASN A 139 1.22 -17.74 0.58
CA ASN A 139 0.21 -16.69 0.57
C ASN A 139 -1.18 -17.23 0.24
N THR A 140 -1.29 -18.24 -0.62
CA THR A 140 -2.56 -18.90 -0.94
C THR A 140 -3.18 -19.55 0.31
N GLY A 141 -2.36 -20.25 1.10
CA GLY A 141 -2.81 -20.83 2.38
C GLY A 141 -3.26 -19.81 3.43
N ASN A 142 -2.74 -18.58 3.38
CA ASN A 142 -3.14 -17.49 4.28
C ASN A 142 -4.36 -16.67 3.80
N ARG A 143 -4.79 -16.86 2.54
CA ARG A 143 -5.92 -16.13 1.93
C ARG A 143 -7.24 -16.88 2.03
N GLU A 144 -7.21 -18.22 2.02
CA GLU A 144 -8.44 -19.00 2.15
C GLU A 144 -8.91 -19.04 3.62
N PRO A 145 -10.15 -18.62 3.93
CA PRO A 145 -10.74 -18.98 5.21
C PRO A 145 -10.82 -20.51 5.25
N GLN A 146 -10.21 -21.12 6.28
CA GLN A 146 -10.39 -22.54 6.59
C GLN A 146 -11.89 -22.85 6.49
N ASN A 147 -12.28 -23.61 5.46
CA ASN A 147 -13.65 -24.06 5.30
C ASN A 147 -14.03 -24.85 6.57
N PRO A 148 -14.94 -24.35 7.42
CA PRO A 148 -15.28 -24.99 8.70
C PRO A 148 -15.98 -26.36 8.50
N ASN A 149 -16.39 -26.67 7.27
CA ASN A 149 -17.21 -27.82 6.93
C ASN A 149 -16.43 -28.95 6.25
N SER A 150 -15.10 -29.01 6.42
CA SER A 150 -14.28 -30.15 6.03
C SER A 150 -13.82 -30.94 7.28
N PRO A 151 -14.52 -32.02 7.67
CA PRO A 151 -14.23 -32.80 8.88
C PRO A 151 -12.89 -33.56 8.86
N TRP A 152 -12.13 -33.45 7.77
CA TRP A 152 -10.87 -34.15 7.58
C TRP A 152 -9.90 -33.20 6.88
N GLY A 153 -8.86 -32.77 7.62
CA GLY A 153 -7.73 -31.99 7.12
C GLY A 153 -6.88 -32.78 6.14
N TYR A 154 -7.46 -33.14 4.99
CA TYR A 154 -6.74 -33.71 3.88
C TYR A 154 -5.78 -32.66 3.34
N TYR A 155 -4.48 -32.93 3.50
CA TYR A 155 -3.44 -32.42 2.64
C TYR A 155 -3.78 -32.83 1.19
N THR A 156 -4.65 -32.07 0.54
CA THR A 156 -4.63 -32.02 -0.92
C THR A 156 -3.30 -31.39 -1.30
N PRO A 157 -2.44 -32.05 -2.10
CA PRO A 157 -1.24 -31.40 -2.59
C PRO A 157 -1.69 -30.11 -3.27
N HIS A 158 -1.28 -28.98 -2.67
CA HIS A 158 -1.68 -27.66 -3.11
C HIS A 158 -1.31 -27.59 -4.60
N GLN A 159 -2.32 -27.59 -5.48
CA GLN A 159 -2.08 -27.40 -6.89
C GLN A 159 -1.28 -26.10 -7.02
N ALA A 160 -0.19 -26.14 -7.81
CA ALA A 160 0.60 -24.95 -8.05
C ALA A 160 -0.38 -23.82 -8.42
N PRO A 161 -0.32 -22.67 -7.72
CA PRO A 161 -1.31 -21.62 -7.89
C PRO A 161 -1.45 -21.30 -9.38
N GLU A 162 -2.70 -21.32 -9.87
CA GLU A 162 -3.01 -21.21 -11.31
C GLU A 162 -2.39 -19.93 -11.91
N ARG A 163 -2.18 -18.89 -11.08
CA ARG A 163 -1.53 -17.63 -11.44
C ARG A 163 -0.74 -17.05 -10.26
N LEU A 164 0.44 -16.52 -10.55
CA LEU A 164 1.28 -15.78 -9.59
C LEU A 164 0.80 -14.33 -9.52
N ARG A 165 0.50 -13.83 -8.32
CA ARG A 165 0.00 -12.45 -8.15
C ARG A 165 1.11 -11.50 -7.75
N ARG A 166 0.92 -10.21 -7.98
CA ARG A 166 1.89 -9.17 -7.59
C ARG A 166 2.26 -9.22 -6.11
N LEU A 167 1.34 -9.59 -5.23
CA LEU A 167 1.63 -9.80 -3.81
C LEU A 167 2.75 -10.82 -3.58
N ASP A 168 2.78 -11.91 -4.36
CA ASP A 168 3.75 -12.99 -4.18
C ASP A 168 5.18 -12.50 -4.44
N TRP A 169 5.32 -11.45 -5.24
CA TRP A 169 6.58 -10.76 -5.49
C TRP A 169 7.21 -10.17 -4.24
N LEU A 170 6.39 -9.74 -3.28
CA LEU A 170 6.85 -9.13 -2.03
C LEU A 170 7.40 -10.17 -1.05
N ARG A 171 7.09 -11.47 -1.27
CA ARG A 171 7.54 -12.60 -0.46
C ARG A 171 7.08 -12.45 0.99
N GLU A 172 8.02 -12.30 1.91
CA GLU A 172 7.81 -12.06 3.34
C GLU A 172 7.45 -10.60 3.65
N ARG A 173 7.76 -9.63 2.76
CA ARG A 173 7.58 -8.19 3.02
C ARG A 173 6.14 -7.75 2.79
N VAL A 174 5.22 -8.24 3.61
CA VAL A 174 3.78 -8.08 3.41
C VAL A 174 3.14 -7.06 4.34
N TYR A 175 3.90 -6.48 5.27
CA TYR A 175 3.41 -5.42 6.16
C TYR A 175 3.82 -4.06 5.63
N LEU A 176 2.83 -3.23 5.32
CA LEU A 176 2.99 -1.80 5.07
C LEU A 176 3.12 -1.08 6.41
N GLU A 177 4.30 -0.53 6.70
CA GLU A 177 4.59 0.22 7.94
C GLU A 177 4.55 1.74 7.75
N GLY A 178 4.83 2.16 6.53
CA GLY A 178 5.11 3.56 6.23
C GLY A 178 5.07 3.84 4.74
N ILE A 179 4.94 5.10 4.40
CA ILE A 179 5.44 5.62 3.14
C ILE A 179 6.35 6.82 3.42
N SER A 180 7.40 6.96 2.63
CA SER A 180 8.42 7.98 2.79
C SER A 180 8.73 8.67 1.46
N ARG A 181 9.42 9.80 1.52
CA ARG A 181 9.86 10.53 0.32
C ARG A 181 11.36 10.39 0.15
N ASP A 182 11.77 9.90 -1.01
CA ASP A 182 13.18 9.89 -1.45
C ASP A 182 13.23 10.23 -2.95
N ASP A 183 13.49 11.50 -3.21
CA ASP A 183 13.56 12.08 -4.55
C ASP A 183 14.69 11.48 -5.39
N ASN A 184 15.76 10.98 -4.76
CA ASN A 184 16.88 10.38 -5.47
C ASN A 184 16.48 9.01 -6.00
N TYR A 185 15.82 8.20 -5.18
CA TYR A 185 15.27 6.93 -5.62
C TYR A 185 14.19 7.11 -6.69
N ALA A 186 13.26 8.07 -6.50
CA ALA A 186 12.24 8.38 -7.50
C ALA A 186 12.87 8.77 -8.85
N ARG A 187 13.88 9.65 -8.84
CA ARG A 187 14.60 10.05 -10.07
C ARG A 187 15.32 8.88 -10.73
N ALA A 188 16.02 8.04 -9.95
CA ALA A 188 16.74 6.89 -10.47
C ALA A 188 15.80 5.86 -11.10
N ARG A 189 14.60 5.69 -10.54
CA ARG A 189 13.63 4.68 -10.97
C ARG A 189 12.69 5.13 -12.06
N LEU A 190 12.15 6.34 -11.97
CA LEU A 190 11.14 6.88 -12.89
C LEU A 190 11.73 7.82 -13.94
N GLY A 191 12.99 8.24 -13.79
CA GLY A 191 13.61 9.27 -14.63
C GLY A 191 13.23 10.70 -14.27
N PHE A 192 12.28 10.91 -13.36
CA PHE A 192 11.84 12.21 -12.88
C PHE A 192 11.54 12.20 -11.38
N ARG A 193 11.42 13.38 -10.78
CA ARG A 193 10.89 13.58 -9.42
C ARG A 193 9.62 14.41 -9.48
N ALA A 194 8.66 14.11 -8.63
CA ALA A 194 7.46 14.92 -8.47
C ALA A 194 7.02 14.92 -7.00
N PRO A 195 6.40 16.00 -6.49
CA PRO A 195 6.02 16.11 -5.07
C PRO A 195 5.05 15.03 -4.59
N ASN A 196 4.27 14.43 -5.50
CA ASN A 196 3.26 13.41 -5.22
C ASN A 196 3.75 11.97 -5.41
N VAL A 197 5.07 11.74 -5.52
CA VAL A 197 5.66 10.41 -5.59
C VAL A 197 6.21 10.01 -4.21
N PHE A 198 5.68 8.93 -3.66
CA PHE A 198 6.09 8.39 -2.36
C PHE A 198 6.55 6.93 -2.50
N ILE A 199 7.40 6.49 -1.59
CA ILE A 199 7.97 5.16 -1.54
C ILE A 199 7.34 4.39 -0.39
N MET A 200 6.89 3.19 -0.70
CA MET A 200 6.32 2.26 0.24
C MET A 200 7.42 1.59 1.08
N ASP A 201 7.29 1.70 2.39
CA ASP A 201 8.14 1.03 3.36
C ASP A 201 7.45 -0.26 3.82
N LEU A 202 8.06 -1.39 3.43
CA LEU A 202 7.55 -2.73 3.70
C LEU A 202 8.46 -3.48 4.67
N THR A 203 7.86 -4.17 5.63
CA THR A 203 8.54 -5.07 6.56
C THR A 203 8.03 -6.50 6.45
N SER A 204 8.82 -7.43 7.01
CA SER A 204 8.53 -8.86 7.11
C SER A 204 7.72 -9.22 8.35
#